data_AF-A0ABD1JDD7-F1
#
_entry.id   AF-A0ABD1JDD7-F1
#
_cell.length_a   1.000
_cell.length_b   1.000
_cell.length_c   1.000
_cell.angle_alpha   90.00
_cell.angle_beta   90.00
_cell.angle_gamma   90.00
#
_symmetry.space_group_name_H-M   'P 1'
#
loop_
_entity.id
_entity.type
_entity.pdbx_description
1 polymer ?
#
loop_
_entity_poly.entity_id
_entity_poly.type
_entity_poly.pdbx_seq_one_letter_code
_entity_poly.pdbx_strand_id
1 'polypeptide(L)'
;MVRLTVDLIAKYSNRSKNNRHQSLPQYLKKVTHLNFSNRNIEEIDDLSMCRNLSVLYLYDNQIKHLSKLACASNLTHLYMQNNNITCLEDLSALTKLTKLYLGGNSITVLAGLEDLTELKELHVEGQRLPQGERLLFDPRTIYSLAVRTPHFMANLYAGQLTLQ
;
A
#
# COMPACT_ATOMS: atom_id res chain seq x y z
N MET A 1 2.70 -20.21 2.86
CA MET A 1 2.86 -18.86 3.38
C MET A 1 4.16 -18.23 2.93
N VAL A 2 4.10 -17.45 1.86
CA VAL A 2 5.24 -16.62 1.42
C VAL A 2 5.14 -15.25 2.10
N ARG A 3 6.21 -14.81 2.77
CA ARG A 3 6.25 -13.53 3.51
C ARG A 3 7.27 -12.60 2.87
N LEU A 4 6.95 -11.31 2.77
CA LEU A 4 7.92 -10.29 2.36
C LEU A 4 8.88 -10.01 3.52
N THR A 5 9.97 -10.76 3.56
CA THR A 5 11.03 -10.60 4.56
C THR A 5 12.23 -9.85 4.00
N VAL A 6 13.10 -9.34 4.88
CA VAL A 6 14.40 -8.76 4.51
C VAL A 6 15.29 -9.74 3.74
N ASP A 7 15.17 -11.05 4.01
CA ASP A 7 15.89 -12.10 3.29
C ASP A 7 15.32 -12.32 1.88
N LEU A 8 14.00 -12.25 1.72
CA LEU A 8 13.37 -12.29 0.40
C LEU A 8 13.82 -11.07 -0.42
N ILE A 9 13.87 -9.90 0.20
CA ILE A 9 14.39 -8.67 -0.42
C ILE A 9 15.85 -8.88 -0.84
N ALA A 10 16.69 -9.41 0.05
CA ALA A 10 18.09 -9.69 -0.25
C ALA A 10 18.26 -10.66 -1.42
N LYS A 11 17.46 -11.74 -1.45
CA LYS A 11 17.51 -12.80 -2.46
C LYS A 11 17.17 -12.28 -3.85
N TYR A 12 16.21 -11.37 -3.96
CA TYR A 12 15.79 -10.80 -5.26
C TYR A 12 16.49 -9.49 -5.61
N SER A 13 17.27 -8.91 -4.70
CA SER A 13 18.21 -7.85 -5.03
C SER A 13 19.37 -8.39 -5.86
N ASN A 14 19.83 -7.64 -6.86
CA ASN A 14 21.02 -7.97 -7.67
C ASN A 14 22.35 -7.93 -6.87
N ARG A 15 22.34 -8.20 -5.55
CA ARG A 15 23.51 -8.38 -4.68
C ARG A 15 24.57 -9.28 -5.28
N SER A 16 24.15 -10.26 -6.08
CA SER A 16 25.02 -11.24 -6.74
C SER A 16 26.01 -10.63 -7.74
N LYS A 17 25.71 -9.49 -8.39
CA LYS A 17 26.50 -9.00 -9.52
C LYS A 17 27.46 -7.84 -9.21
N ASN A 18 27.08 -6.85 -8.40
CA ASN A 18 27.83 -5.58 -8.32
C ASN A 18 28.31 -5.11 -6.94
N ASN A 19 27.98 -5.77 -5.82
CA ASN A 19 28.30 -5.26 -4.46
C ASN A 19 28.60 -6.36 -3.44
N ARG A 20 29.57 -7.24 -3.73
CA ARG A 20 29.99 -8.33 -2.81
C ARG A 20 30.55 -7.85 -1.46
N HIS A 21 30.85 -6.55 -1.33
CA HIS A 21 31.43 -5.96 -0.10
C HIS A 21 30.43 -5.23 0.80
N GLN A 22 29.20 -4.97 0.35
CA GLN A 22 28.22 -4.25 1.16
C GLN A 22 27.48 -5.23 2.09
N SER A 23 27.25 -4.87 3.36
CA SER A 23 26.44 -5.70 4.28
C SER A 23 24.94 -5.57 4.03
N LEU A 24 24.14 -6.59 4.38
CA LEU A 24 22.69 -6.60 4.13
C LEU A 24 21.99 -5.38 4.75
N PRO A 25 22.29 -4.99 6.02
CA PRO A 25 21.73 -3.78 6.61
C PRO A 25 22.09 -2.50 5.85
N GLN A 26 23.33 -2.38 5.35
CA GLN A 26 23.74 -1.22 4.55
C GLN A 26 23.02 -1.15 3.21
N TYR A 27 22.73 -2.29 2.60
CA TYR A 27 21.94 -2.37 1.37
C TYR A 27 20.49 -1.92 1.63
N LEU A 28 19.82 -2.50 2.62
CA LEU A 28 18.41 -2.21 2.93
C LEU A 28 18.18 -0.75 3.31
N LYS A 29 19.15 -0.12 4.00
CA LYS A 29 19.12 1.33 4.27
C LYS A 29 19.12 2.20 3.00
N LYS A 30 19.61 1.71 1.85
CA LYS A 30 19.66 2.49 0.60
C LYS A 30 18.47 2.23 -0.33
N VAL A 31 17.69 1.19 -0.05
CA VAL A 31 16.55 0.82 -0.89
C VAL A 31 15.49 1.91 -0.78
N THR A 32 15.10 2.44 -1.94
CA THR A 32 14.00 3.42 -2.08
C THR A 32 12.79 2.84 -2.80
N HIS A 33 13.00 1.85 -3.67
CA HIS A 33 11.96 1.23 -4.48
C HIS A 33 12.05 -0.29 -4.35
N LEU A 34 10.93 -0.94 -4.03
CA LEU A 34 10.83 -2.40 -4.00
C LEU A 34 9.70 -2.86 -4.91
N ASN A 35 10.00 -3.81 -5.80
CA ASN A 35 9.00 -4.47 -6.62
C ASN A 35 8.93 -5.97 -6.31
N PHE A 36 7.83 -6.36 -5.69
CA PHE A 36 7.50 -7.72 -5.29
C PHE A 36 6.12 -8.15 -5.81
N SER A 37 5.70 -7.58 -6.95
CA SER A 37 4.46 -8.01 -7.59
C SER A 37 4.54 -9.44 -8.13
N ASN A 38 3.40 -10.14 -8.16
CA ASN A 38 3.28 -11.50 -8.70
C ASN A 38 4.25 -12.51 -8.04
N ARG A 39 4.24 -12.57 -6.70
CA ARG A 39 5.14 -13.45 -5.92
C ARG A 39 4.44 -14.35 -4.90
N ASN A 40 3.11 -14.44 -4.98
CA ASN A 40 2.28 -15.20 -4.04
C ASN A 40 2.52 -14.78 -2.57
N ILE A 41 2.88 -13.52 -2.32
CA ILE A 41 3.11 -13.02 -0.96
C ILE A 41 1.77 -12.97 -0.24
N GLU A 42 1.71 -13.58 0.93
CA GLU A 42 0.52 -13.65 1.78
C GLU A 42 0.60 -12.64 2.93
N GLU A 43 1.82 -12.27 3.35
CA GLU A 43 2.05 -11.34 4.46
C GLU A 43 3.27 -10.45 4.25
N ILE A 44 3.21 -9.25 4.84
CA ILE A 44 4.33 -8.33 4.95
C ILE A 44 5.00 -8.53 6.31
N ASP A 45 6.32 -8.68 6.34
CA ASP A 45 7.06 -8.75 7.61
C ASP A 45 7.65 -7.39 7.99
N ASP A 46 8.43 -7.32 9.08
CA ASP A 46 9.07 -6.06 9.49
C ASP A 46 10.02 -5.52 8.41
N LEU A 47 9.69 -4.32 7.89
CA LEU A 47 10.48 -3.58 6.92
C LEU A 47 11.26 -2.41 7.55
N SER A 48 11.41 -2.37 8.88
CA SER A 48 12.06 -1.28 9.63
C SER A 48 13.50 -0.96 9.19
N MET A 49 14.19 -1.91 8.55
CA MET A 49 15.53 -1.70 7.98
C MET A 49 15.51 -0.92 6.66
N CYS A 50 14.38 -0.92 5.94
CA CYS A 50 14.18 -0.21 4.68
C CYS A 50 13.73 1.24 4.90
N ARG A 51 14.47 1.99 5.74
CA ARG A 51 14.06 3.32 6.23
C ARG A 51 13.85 4.36 5.13
N ASN A 52 14.48 4.20 3.98
CA ASN A 52 14.37 5.11 2.84
C ASN A 52 13.39 4.63 1.77
N LEU A 53 12.61 3.57 2.05
CA LEU A 53 11.62 3.05 1.13
C LEU A 53 10.53 4.11 0.89
N SER A 54 10.41 4.53 -0.37
CA SER A 54 9.45 5.52 -0.83
C SER A 54 8.38 4.92 -1.73
N VAL A 55 8.69 3.83 -2.45
CA VAL A 55 7.76 3.19 -3.38
C VAL A 55 7.75 1.68 -3.18
N LEU A 56 6.56 1.11 -3.03
CA LEU A 56 6.36 -0.32 -2.84
C LEU A 56 5.31 -0.87 -3.81
N TYR A 57 5.74 -1.80 -4.67
CA TYR A 57 4.87 -2.55 -5.57
C TYR A 57 4.62 -3.96 -5.04
N LEU A 58 3.37 -4.24 -4.72
CA LEU A 58 2.87 -5.51 -4.18
C LEU A 58 1.61 -6.00 -4.90
N TYR A 59 1.32 -5.47 -6.09
CA TYR A 59 0.17 -5.91 -6.88
C TYR A 59 0.29 -7.39 -7.29
N ASP A 60 -0.85 -8.04 -7.54
CA ASP A 60 -0.94 -9.47 -7.88
C ASP A 60 -0.29 -10.38 -6.83
N ASN A 61 -0.70 -10.25 -5.58
CA ASN A 61 -0.28 -11.13 -4.48
C ASN A 61 -1.51 -11.67 -3.73
N GLN A 62 -1.32 -12.24 -2.55
CA GLN A 62 -2.39 -12.84 -1.73
C GLN A 62 -2.46 -12.19 -0.34
N ILE A 63 -2.05 -10.92 -0.24
CA ILE A 63 -1.96 -10.19 1.02
C ILE A 63 -3.36 -9.91 1.56
N LYS A 64 -3.57 -10.24 2.84
CA LYS A 64 -4.83 -9.99 3.54
C LYS A 64 -4.78 -8.81 4.49
N HIS A 65 -3.62 -8.60 5.12
CA HIS A 65 -3.43 -7.60 6.18
C HIS A 65 -2.27 -6.67 5.82
N LEU A 66 -2.46 -5.37 6.10
CA LEU A 66 -1.45 -4.32 5.92
C LEU A 66 -0.59 -4.10 7.17
N SER A 67 -0.78 -4.95 8.19
CA SER A 67 -0.02 -4.93 9.43
C SER A 67 1.47 -4.83 9.14
N LYS A 68 2.17 -4.01 9.94
CA LYS A 68 3.63 -3.73 9.87
C LYS A 68 4.10 -2.77 8.77
N LEU A 69 3.22 -2.20 7.94
CA LEU A 69 3.62 -1.09 7.06
C LEU A 69 3.95 0.21 7.82
N ALA A 70 3.53 0.34 9.08
CA ALA A 70 3.79 1.53 9.90
C ALA A 70 5.29 1.89 10.06
N CYS A 71 6.20 0.92 9.92
CA CYS A 71 7.64 1.16 9.96
C CYS A 71 8.18 1.87 8.70
N ALA A 72 7.42 1.89 7.61
CA ALA A 72 7.78 2.47 6.32
C ALA A 72 7.19 3.88 6.14
N SER A 73 7.37 4.75 7.15
CA SER A 73 6.80 6.12 7.21
C SER A 73 7.25 7.08 6.10
N ASN A 74 8.24 6.69 5.29
CA ASN A 74 8.68 7.46 4.12
C ASN A 74 7.99 7.02 2.81
N LEU A 75 7.07 6.06 2.86
CA LEU A 75 6.30 5.65 1.68
C LEU A 75 5.48 6.81 1.13
N THR A 76 5.68 7.09 -0.15
CA THR A 76 4.89 8.07 -0.93
C THR A 76 3.96 7.39 -1.91
N HIS A 77 4.28 6.15 -2.34
CA HIS A 77 3.50 5.37 -3.30
C HIS A 77 3.36 3.91 -2.85
N LEU A 78 2.12 3.43 -2.77
CA LEU A 78 1.80 2.06 -2.42
C LEU A 78 0.84 1.44 -3.44
N TYR A 79 1.30 0.36 -4.09
CA TYR A 79 0.55 -0.38 -5.11
C TYR A 79 0.22 -1.78 -4.59
N MET A 80 -1.06 -2.02 -4.31
CA MET A 80 -1.57 -3.23 -3.64
C MET A 80 -2.75 -3.83 -4.41
N GLN A 81 -2.87 -3.56 -5.71
CA GLN A 81 -3.97 -4.06 -6.52
C GLN A 81 -3.98 -5.60 -6.57
N ASN A 82 -5.15 -6.20 -6.77
CA ASN A 82 -5.32 -7.65 -6.92
C ASN A 82 -4.68 -8.45 -5.76
N ASN A 83 -5.01 -8.08 -4.53
CA ASN A 83 -4.70 -8.84 -3.32
C ASN A 83 -6.01 -9.35 -2.67
N ASN A 84 -5.96 -9.78 -1.42
CA ASN A 84 -7.09 -10.28 -0.64
C ASN A 84 -7.41 -9.39 0.57
N ILE A 85 -7.14 -8.08 0.45
CA ILE A 85 -7.33 -7.12 1.55
C ILE A 85 -8.82 -6.92 1.79
N THR A 86 -9.24 -6.99 3.05
CA THR A 86 -10.64 -6.79 3.46
C THR A 86 -10.87 -5.49 4.24
N CYS A 87 -9.83 -4.96 4.86
CA CYS A 87 -9.86 -3.76 5.69
C CYS A 87 -8.52 -3.03 5.61
N LEU A 88 -8.55 -1.71 5.83
CA LEU A 88 -7.35 -0.91 5.99
C LEU A 88 -7.05 -0.76 7.47
N GLU A 89 -5.93 -1.32 7.90
CA GLU A 89 -5.43 -1.26 9.26
C GLU A 89 -4.02 -0.66 9.23
N ASP A 90 -3.61 0.03 10.29
CA ASP A 90 -2.23 0.51 10.50
C ASP A 90 -1.64 1.45 9.43
N LEU A 91 -2.48 2.22 8.72
CA LEU A 91 -2.00 3.21 7.74
C LEU A 91 -1.66 4.58 8.35
N SER A 92 -2.00 4.84 9.61
CA SER A 92 -1.86 6.16 10.24
C SER A 92 -0.43 6.71 10.26
N ALA A 93 0.57 5.82 10.25
CA ALA A 93 1.98 6.21 10.20
C ALA A 93 2.48 6.60 8.79
N LEU A 94 1.70 6.36 7.73
CA LEU A 94 2.08 6.64 6.34
C LEU A 94 1.70 8.07 5.91
N THR A 95 1.97 9.07 6.75
CA THR A 95 1.51 10.46 6.55
C THR A 95 2.01 11.12 5.26
N LYS A 96 3.09 10.60 4.67
CA LYS A 96 3.68 11.04 3.39
C LYS A 96 3.10 10.33 2.16
N LEU A 97 2.14 9.43 2.34
CA LEU A 97 1.58 8.66 1.25
C LEU A 97 0.77 9.59 0.34
N THR A 98 1.20 9.70 -0.92
CA THR A 98 0.56 10.54 -1.94
C THR A 98 -0.28 9.72 -2.91
N LYS A 99 0.07 8.44 -3.12
CA LYS A 99 -0.67 7.53 -4.00
C LYS A 99 -0.92 6.19 -3.34
N LEU A 100 -2.17 5.76 -3.35
CA LEU A 100 -2.62 4.48 -2.80
C LEU A 100 -3.51 3.76 -3.81
N TYR A 101 -3.06 2.60 -4.27
CA TYR A 101 -3.82 1.76 -5.19
C TYR A 101 -4.22 0.43 -4.53
N LEU A 102 -5.52 0.20 -4.42
CA LEU A 102 -6.16 -0.92 -3.73
C LEU A 102 -7.21 -1.62 -4.61
N GLY A 103 -7.25 -1.34 -5.91
CA GLY A 103 -8.22 -1.95 -6.81
C GLY A 103 -8.14 -3.48 -6.84
N GLY A 104 -9.26 -4.17 -7.08
CA GLY A 104 -9.28 -5.63 -7.20
C GLY A 104 -9.10 -6.42 -5.89
N ASN A 105 -9.24 -5.76 -4.72
CA ASN A 105 -9.25 -6.37 -3.39
C ASN A 105 -10.66 -6.81 -2.95
N SER A 106 -10.91 -7.02 -1.65
CA SER A 106 -12.22 -7.37 -1.07
C SER A 106 -12.61 -6.39 0.05
N ILE A 107 -12.27 -5.11 -0.10
CA ILE A 107 -12.55 -4.07 0.90
C ILE A 107 -14.03 -3.69 0.81
N THR A 108 -14.78 -3.89 1.90
CA THR A 108 -16.21 -3.55 1.98
C THR A 108 -16.45 -2.13 2.50
N VAL A 109 -15.63 -1.69 3.46
CA VAL A 109 -15.69 -0.36 4.07
C VAL A 109 -14.30 0.27 4.04
N LEU A 110 -14.20 1.45 3.43
CA LEU A 110 -12.99 2.25 3.44
C LEU A 110 -12.94 3.16 4.67
N ALA A 111 -12.04 2.86 5.60
CA ALA A 111 -11.81 3.62 6.82
C ALA A 111 -10.30 3.77 7.08
N GLY A 112 -9.89 4.63 8.03
CA GLY A 112 -8.50 4.71 8.49
C GLY A 112 -7.59 5.53 7.57
N LEU A 113 -8.14 6.41 6.74
CA LEU A 113 -7.39 7.31 5.85
C LEU A 113 -7.26 8.72 6.42
N GLU A 114 -7.74 8.96 7.64
CA GLU A 114 -7.81 10.28 8.26
C GLU A 114 -6.42 10.88 8.49
N ASP A 115 -5.39 10.08 8.71
CA ASP A 115 -4.02 10.58 8.96
C ASP A 115 -3.17 10.70 7.68
N LEU A 116 -3.68 10.25 6.53
CA LEU A 116 -2.99 10.36 5.24
C LEU A 116 -3.15 11.77 4.66
N THR A 117 -2.52 12.75 5.30
CA THR A 117 -2.67 14.19 4.99
C THR A 117 -2.15 14.58 3.62
N GLU A 118 -1.17 13.84 3.08
CA GLU A 118 -0.60 14.10 1.76
C GLU A 118 -1.24 13.28 0.64
N LEU A 119 -2.28 12.49 0.92
CA LEU A 119 -2.90 11.61 -0.07
C LEU A 119 -3.55 12.43 -1.19
N LYS A 120 -3.11 12.14 -2.42
CA LYS A 120 -3.63 12.75 -3.64
C LYS A 120 -4.43 11.70 -4.39
N GLU A 121 -3.81 10.60 -4.77
CA GLU A 121 -4.46 9.59 -5.62
C GLU A 121 -4.89 8.38 -4.80
N LEU A 122 -6.17 8.00 -4.91
CA LEU A 122 -6.77 6.85 -4.23
C LEU A 122 -7.56 6.01 -5.22
N HIS A 123 -7.12 4.78 -5.47
CA HIS A 123 -7.77 3.87 -6.41
C HIS A 123 -8.33 2.65 -5.67
N VAL A 124 -9.65 2.47 -5.72
CA VAL A 124 -10.38 1.42 -4.99
C VAL A 124 -11.35 0.66 -5.90
N GLU A 125 -11.22 0.80 -7.22
CA GLU A 125 -12.10 0.17 -8.20
C GLU A 125 -12.09 -1.37 -8.15
N GLY A 126 -13.16 -2.01 -8.61
CA GLY A 126 -13.19 -3.46 -8.82
C GLY A 126 -13.06 -4.30 -7.55
N GLN A 127 -13.51 -3.80 -6.39
CA GLN A 127 -13.59 -4.64 -5.18
C GLN A 127 -14.46 -5.88 -5.43
N ARG A 128 -13.98 -7.04 -5.00
CA ARG A 128 -14.64 -8.35 -5.06
C ARG A 128 -15.62 -8.48 -3.90
N LEU A 129 -16.70 -7.71 -4.00
CA LEU A 129 -17.76 -7.67 -3.00
C LEU A 129 -18.76 -8.81 -3.21
N PRO A 130 -19.42 -9.29 -2.15
CA PRO A 130 -20.59 -10.15 -2.27
C PRO A 130 -21.66 -9.53 -3.16
N GLN A 131 -22.48 -10.39 -3.79
CA GLN A 131 -23.53 -9.93 -4.69
C GLN A 131 -24.50 -8.98 -3.98
N GLY A 132 -24.73 -7.81 -4.57
CA GLY A 132 -25.64 -6.79 -4.03
C GLY A 132 -25.00 -5.82 -3.04
N GLU A 133 -23.77 -6.07 -2.62
CA GLU A 133 -23.01 -5.13 -1.78
C GLU A 133 -22.32 -4.05 -2.61
N ARG A 134 -22.01 -2.92 -1.95
CA ARG A 134 -21.28 -1.79 -2.53
C ARG A 134 -20.19 -1.36 -1.57
N LEU A 135 -19.11 -0.79 -2.11
CA LEU A 135 -18.06 -0.21 -1.30
C LEU A 135 -18.64 0.98 -0.51
N LEU A 136 -18.52 0.91 0.81
CA LEU A 136 -18.89 1.99 1.71
C LEU A 136 -17.65 2.78 2.12
N PHE A 137 -17.86 4.01 2.57
CA PHE A 137 -16.80 4.86 3.12
C PHE A 137 -17.19 5.27 4.54
N ASP A 138 -16.24 5.22 5.47
CA ASP A 138 -16.42 5.78 6.81
C ASP A 138 -16.61 7.31 6.70
N PRO A 139 -17.57 7.90 7.45
CA PRO A 139 -17.83 9.34 7.38
C PRO A 139 -16.62 10.22 7.69
N ARG A 140 -15.73 9.80 8.60
CA ARG A 140 -14.50 10.54 8.91
C ARG A 140 -13.50 10.49 7.76
N THR A 141 -13.40 9.33 7.11
CA THR A 141 -12.59 9.18 5.89
C THR A 141 -13.12 10.09 4.78
N ILE A 142 -14.43 10.11 4.52
CA ILE A 142 -15.02 11.05 3.54
C ILE A 142 -14.71 12.50 3.91
N TYR A 143 -14.96 12.88 5.16
CA TYR A 143 -14.74 14.25 5.63
C TYR A 143 -13.27 14.67 5.46
N SER A 144 -12.35 13.82 5.88
CA SER A 144 -10.90 14.05 5.76
C SER A 144 -10.49 14.27 4.30
N LEU A 145 -10.94 13.40 3.39
CA LEU A 145 -10.62 13.48 1.97
C LEU A 145 -11.27 14.71 1.31
N ALA A 146 -12.53 15.02 1.65
CA ALA A 146 -13.24 16.17 1.11
C ALA A 146 -12.59 17.52 1.48
N VAL A 147 -12.09 17.64 2.72
CA VAL A 147 -11.46 18.89 3.20
C VAL A 147 -10.08 19.11 2.55
N ARG A 148 -9.33 18.04 2.27
CA ARG A 148 -7.93 18.12 1.80
C ARG A 148 -7.78 18.29 0.31
N THR A 149 -8.80 17.90 -0.44
CA THR A 149 -8.77 17.87 -1.90
C THR A 149 -9.98 18.65 -2.41
N PRO A 150 -9.82 19.93 -2.81
CA PRO A 150 -10.92 20.76 -3.31
C PRO A 150 -11.64 20.17 -4.55
N HIS A 151 -11.01 19.20 -5.23
CA HIS A 151 -11.56 18.46 -6.37
C HIS A 151 -12.07 17.06 -6.01
N PHE A 152 -12.20 16.72 -4.72
CA PHE A 152 -12.82 15.48 -4.24
C PHE A 152 -14.35 15.55 -4.38
N MET A 153 -14.83 15.82 -5.59
CA MET A 153 -16.21 15.51 -5.96
C MET A 153 -16.27 14.00 -6.08
N ALA A 154 -16.57 13.34 -4.95
CA ALA A 154 -16.78 11.92 -4.86
C ALA A 154 -17.84 11.53 -5.89
N ASN A 155 -17.42 11.02 -7.04
CA ASN A 155 -18.31 10.40 -8.00
C ASN A 155 -18.63 9.01 -7.45
N LEU A 156 -19.44 8.99 -6.39
CA LEU A 156 -19.90 7.82 -5.62
C LEU A 156 -20.59 6.77 -6.51
N TYR A 157 -20.84 7.09 -7.78
CA TYR A 157 -21.55 6.25 -8.74
C TYR A 157 -20.66 5.29 -9.55
N ALA A 158 -19.33 5.48 -9.61
CA ALA A 158 -18.51 4.75 -10.60
C ALA A 158 -17.32 3.96 -10.05
N GLY A 159 -17.03 4.01 -8.75
CA GLY A 159 -15.88 3.29 -8.18
C GLY A 159 -14.50 3.77 -8.68
N GLN A 160 -14.44 4.89 -9.42
CA GLN A 160 -13.21 5.58 -9.78
C GLN A 160 -13.11 6.88 -8.99
N LEU A 161 -12.04 7.01 -8.20
CA LEU A 161 -11.62 8.23 -7.53
C LEU A 161 -10.31 8.71 -8.19
N THR A 162 -10.42 9.30 -9.37
CA THR A 162 -9.27 9.99 -9.99
C THR A 162 -9.35 11.47 -9.68
N LEU A 163 -8.27 12.03 -9.10
CA LEU A 163 -8.06 13.47 -9.09
C LEU A 163 -7.88 13.95 -10.53
N GLN A 164 -8.55 15.04 -10.89
CA GLN A 164 -8.13 15.90 -11.99
C GLN A 164 -7.36 17.10 -11.41
#